data_AF-A0A1H7SBK8-F1
#
_entry.id   AF-A0A1H7SBK8-F1
#
_cell.length_a   1.000
_cell.length_b   1.000
_cell.length_c   1.000
_cell.angle_alpha   90.00
_cell.angle_beta   90.00
_cell.angle_gamma   90.00
#
_symmetry.space_group_name_H-M   'P 1'
#
loop_
_entity.id
_entity.type
_entity.pdbx_description
1 polymer ?
#
loop_
_entity_poly.entity_id
_entity_poly.type
_entity_poly.pdbx_seq_one_letter_code
_entity_poly.pdbx_strand_id
1 'polypeptide(L)'
;MICSPAVMAAQATDQQIEKLIQVLNLDQLLQSTLKQIRPQIDQQAYSIVQNIVKAEKLTPQQQVIANELADKIHQENIKQTSWEKLKPIYLKIYKDVYDAQEVQAQIDFYSSPTGQSILNKGPLVAQESMKILNQQLAGSLQSTEKNFAEVQKKLEQLQKQSIHTDSK
;
A
#
# COMPACT_ATOMS: atom_id res chain seq x y z
N MET A 1 16.63 -5.08 47.02
CA MET A 1 16.14 -5.40 45.67
C MET A 1 14.63 -5.60 45.76
N ILE A 2 13.84 -4.70 45.16
CA ILE A 2 12.39 -4.86 45.06
C ILE A 2 12.14 -5.52 43.71
N CYS A 3 11.79 -6.81 43.71
CA CYS A 3 11.28 -7.49 42.51
C CYS A 3 9.84 -7.01 42.30
N SER A 4 9.63 -6.13 41.32
CA SER A 4 8.29 -5.87 40.80
C SER A 4 7.77 -7.14 40.11
N PRO A 5 6.59 -7.65 40.44
CA PRO A 5 5.99 -8.73 39.66
C PRO A 5 5.68 -8.17 38.28
N ALA A 6 6.21 -8.82 37.24
CA ALA A 6 5.73 -8.61 35.89
C ALA A 6 4.24 -8.97 35.90
N VAL A 7 3.37 -7.96 35.90
CA VAL A 7 1.96 -8.11 35.59
C VAL A 7 1.94 -8.68 34.17
N MET A 8 1.72 -9.99 34.05
CA MET A 8 1.42 -10.58 32.75
C MET A 8 0.10 -9.96 32.31
N ALA A 9 0.16 -9.09 31.30
CA ALA A 9 -1.02 -8.47 30.75
C ALA A 9 -2.00 -9.57 30.29
N ALA A 10 -3.26 -9.46 30.72
CA ALA A 10 -4.26 -10.48 30.42
C ALA A 10 -4.49 -10.55 28.90
N GLN A 11 -4.61 -11.76 28.34
CA GLN A 11 -4.97 -11.90 26.94
C GLN A 11 -6.36 -11.34 26.67
N ALA A 12 -6.53 -10.68 25.53
CA ALA A 12 -7.81 -10.20 25.10
C ALA A 12 -8.78 -11.37 24.82
N THR A 13 -10.05 -11.16 25.19
CA THR A 13 -11.12 -12.14 24.93
C THR A 13 -11.57 -12.08 23.47
N ASP A 14 -12.09 -13.19 22.95
CA ASP A 14 -12.58 -13.25 21.56
C ASP A 14 -13.68 -12.19 21.32
N GLN A 15 -14.56 -11.97 22.30
CA GLN A 15 -15.60 -10.95 22.24
C GLN A 15 -15.02 -9.53 22.12
N GLN A 16 -13.95 -9.21 22.86
CA GLN A 16 -13.28 -7.91 22.76
C GLN A 16 -12.65 -7.73 21.37
N ILE A 17 -11.95 -8.74 20.85
CA ILE A 17 -11.36 -8.64 19.50
C ILE A 17 -12.46 -8.51 18.43
N GLU A 18 -13.55 -9.28 18.52
CA GLU A 18 -14.66 -9.15 17.59
C GLU A 18 -15.26 -7.74 17.61
N LYS A 19 -15.42 -7.16 18.80
CA LYS A 19 -15.89 -5.78 18.94
C LYS A 19 -14.91 -4.79 18.35
N LEU A 20 -13.61 -4.95 18.60
CA LEU A 20 -12.57 -4.08 18.04
C LEU A 20 -12.61 -4.10 16.51
N ILE A 21 -12.65 -5.29 15.91
CA ILE A 21 -12.72 -5.46 14.46
C ILE A 21 -13.94 -4.74 13.86
N GLN A 22 -15.11 -4.86 14.50
CA GLN A 22 -16.32 -4.15 14.08
C GLN A 22 -16.15 -2.64 14.16
N VAL A 23 -15.60 -2.13 15.27
CA VAL A 23 -15.38 -0.70 15.49
C VAL A 23 -14.38 -0.12 14.48
N LEU A 24 -13.38 -0.90 14.09
CA LEU A 24 -12.39 -0.53 13.07
C LEU A 24 -12.94 -0.63 11.63
N ASN A 25 -14.14 -1.18 11.42
CA ASN A 25 -14.76 -1.38 10.11
C ASN A 25 -13.82 -2.11 9.11
N LEU A 26 -13.11 -3.15 9.57
CA LEU A 26 -12.10 -3.83 8.75
C LEU A 26 -12.71 -4.53 7.52
N ASP A 27 -13.96 -4.95 7.60
CA ASP A 27 -14.73 -5.51 6.47
C ASP A 27 -14.93 -4.46 5.37
N GLN A 28 -15.31 -3.23 5.75
CA GLN A 28 -15.47 -2.12 4.82
C GLN A 28 -14.14 -1.66 4.25
N LEU A 29 -13.09 -1.63 5.07
CA LEU A 29 -11.73 -1.32 4.64
C LEU A 29 -11.28 -2.30 3.54
N LEU A 30 -11.44 -3.60 3.78
CA LEU A 30 -11.10 -4.65 2.82
C LEU A 30 -11.90 -4.50 1.51
N GLN A 31 -13.21 -4.27 1.59
CA GLN A 31 -14.03 -4.02 0.41
C GLN A 31 -13.59 -2.77 -0.38
N SER A 32 -13.22 -1.70 0.34
CA SER A 32 -12.71 -0.47 -0.27
C SER A 32 -11.38 -0.72 -0.98
N THR A 33 -10.45 -1.44 -0.34
CA THR A 33 -9.17 -1.81 -0.96
C THR A 33 -9.38 -2.64 -2.23
N LEU A 34 -10.27 -3.64 -2.21
CA LEU A 34 -10.58 -4.45 -3.39
C LEU A 34 -11.15 -3.62 -4.54
N LYS A 35 -11.96 -2.60 -4.24
CA LYS A 35 -12.46 -1.65 -5.25
C LYS A 35 -11.35 -0.74 -5.78
N GLN A 36 -10.46 -0.26 -4.90
CA GLN A 36 -9.36 0.63 -5.28
C GLN A 36 -8.33 -0.03 -6.19
N ILE A 37 -8.10 -1.34 -6.08
CA ILE A 37 -7.16 -2.06 -6.95
C ILE A 37 -7.76 -2.43 -8.32
N ARG A 38 -9.08 -2.30 -8.51
CA ARG A 38 -9.76 -2.69 -9.76
C ARG A 38 -9.12 -2.06 -11.02
N PRO A 39 -8.81 -0.76 -11.07
CA PRO A 39 -8.16 -0.16 -12.23
C PRO A 39 -6.79 -0.77 -12.56
N GLN A 40 -6.04 -1.22 -11.55
CA GLN A 40 -4.75 -1.90 -11.76
C GLN A 40 -4.94 -3.28 -12.38
N ILE A 41 -5.98 -4.00 -11.94
CA ILE A 41 -6.38 -5.29 -12.54
C ILE A 41 -6.81 -5.09 -13.99
N ASP A 42 -7.62 -4.06 -14.28
CA ASP A 42 -8.04 -3.71 -15.64
C ASP A 42 -6.81 -3.44 -16.52
N GLN A 43 -5.90 -2.58 -16.06
CA GLN A 43 -4.66 -2.28 -16.79
C GLN A 43 -3.83 -3.54 -17.05
N GLN A 44 -3.64 -4.39 -16.05
CA GLN A 44 -2.89 -5.64 -16.18
C GLN A 44 -3.53 -6.58 -17.20
N ALA A 45 -4.86 -6.74 -17.17
CA ALA A 45 -5.59 -7.58 -18.11
C ALA A 45 -5.44 -7.07 -19.56
N TYR A 46 -5.51 -5.75 -19.77
CA TYR A 46 -5.26 -5.15 -21.09
C TYR A 46 -3.84 -5.44 -21.57
N SER A 47 -2.83 -5.27 -20.71
CA SER A 47 -1.44 -5.59 -21.04
C SER A 47 -1.24 -7.06 -21.41
N ILE A 48 -1.91 -7.99 -20.70
CA ILE A 48 -1.86 -9.42 -21.04
C ILE A 48 -2.40 -9.66 -22.45
N VAL A 49 -3.58 -9.11 -22.77
CA VAL A 49 -4.19 -9.31 -24.09
C VAL A 49 -3.34 -8.67 -25.19
N GLN A 50 -2.83 -7.46 -24.99
CA GLN A 50 -1.92 -6.78 -25.92
C GLN A 50 -0.69 -7.64 -26.26
N ASN A 51 -0.10 -8.27 -25.24
CA ASN A 51 1.06 -9.15 -25.42
C ASN A 51 0.71 -10.43 -26.20
N ILE A 52 -0.45 -11.03 -25.95
CA ILE A 52 -0.91 -12.24 -26.66
C ILE A 52 -1.13 -11.95 -28.14
N VAL A 53 -1.83 -10.85 -28.44
CA VAL A 53 -2.16 -10.48 -29.84
C VAL A 53 -1.03 -9.73 -30.54
N LYS A 54 0.05 -9.41 -29.81
CA LYS A 54 1.22 -8.65 -30.28
C LYS A 54 0.84 -7.31 -30.92
N ALA A 55 -0.10 -6.60 -30.29
CA ALA A 55 -0.53 -5.28 -30.76
C ALA A 55 -0.65 -4.29 -29.59
N GLU A 56 -0.19 -3.07 -29.81
CA GLU A 56 -0.28 -1.99 -28.82
C GLU A 56 -1.73 -1.54 -28.59
N LYS A 57 -2.56 -1.56 -29.63
CA LYS A 57 -3.98 -1.16 -29.55
C LYS A 57 -4.86 -2.37 -29.76
N LEU A 58 -5.76 -2.59 -28.80
CA LEU A 58 -6.78 -3.64 -28.89
C LEU A 58 -7.95 -3.17 -29.75
N THR A 59 -8.46 -4.07 -30.58
CA THR A 59 -9.77 -3.91 -31.25
C THR A 59 -10.90 -3.96 -30.21
N PRO A 60 -12.12 -3.48 -30.52
CA PRO A 60 -13.24 -3.54 -29.59
C PRO A 60 -13.54 -4.95 -29.06
N GLN A 61 -13.43 -5.98 -29.91
CA GLN A 61 -13.63 -7.38 -29.51
C GLN A 61 -12.54 -7.85 -28.54
N GLN A 62 -11.28 -7.45 -28.74
CA GLN A 62 -10.18 -7.76 -27.82
C GLN A 62 -10.28 -7.00 -26.50
N GLN A 63 -10.83 -5.78 -26.49
CA GLN A 63 -11.13 -5.04 -25.26
C GLN A 63 -12.18 -5.74 -24.42
N VAL A 64 -13.23 -6.31 -25.05
CA VAL A 64 -14.21 -7.16 -24.34
C VAL A 64 -13.52 -8.35 -23.68
N ILE A 65 -12.64 -9.05 -24.39
CA ILE A 65 -11.86 -10.17 -23.83
C ILE A 65 -10.97 -9.71 -22.65
N ALA A 66 -10.34 -8.53 -22.75
CA ALA A 66 -9.55 -7.97 -21.67
C ALA A 66 -10.41 -7.64 -20.44
N ASN A 67 -11.60 -7.07 -20.63
CA ASN A 67 -12.55 -6.80 -19.55
C ASN A 67 -13.01 -8.11 -18.87
N GLU A 68 -13.33 -9.15 -19.65
CA GLU A 68 -13.70 -10.46 -19.12
C GLU A 68 -12.58 -11.09 -18.29
N LEU A 69 -11.33 -10.95 -18.73
CA LEU A 69 -10.16 -11.40 -17.97
C LEU A 69 -10.03 -10.61 -16.66
N ALA A 70 -10.17 -9.28 -16.71
CA ALA A 70 -10.12 -8.43 -15.53
C ALA A 70 -11.22 -8.81 -14.51
N ASP A 71 -12.45 -9.06 -14.99
CA ASP A 71 -13.57 -9.49 -14.13
C ASP A 71 -13.27 -10.85 -13.47
N LYS A 72 -12.73 -11.82 -14.21
CA LYS A 72 -12.34 -13.12 -13.64
C LYS A 72 -11.28 -12.96 -12.55
N ILE A 73 -10.23 -12.16 -12.81
CA ILE A 73 -9.17 -11.90 -11.83
C ILE A 73 -9.76 -11.20 -10.59
N HIS A 74 -10.61 -10.20 -10.79
CA HIS A 74 -11.23 -9.46 -9.69
C HIS A 74 -12.14 -10.36 -8.84
N GLN A 75 -12.99 -11.18 -9.47
CA GLN A 75 -13.85 -12.13 -8.77
C GLN A 75 -13.05 -13.18 -8.00
N GLU A 76 -11.96 -13.68 -8.56
CA GLU A 76 -11.09 -14.62 -7.87
C GLU A 76 -10.44 -13.97 -6.64
N ASN A 77 -9.93 -12.74 -6.78
CA ASN A 77 -9.43 -11.98 -5.64
C ASN A 77 -10.49 -11.83 -4.55
N ILE A 78 -11.70 -11.38 -4.88
CA ILE A 78 -12.82 -11.27 -3.91
C ILE A 78 -13.08 -12.61 -3.21
N LYS A 79 -13.08 -13.73 -3.94
CA LYS A 79 -13.29 -15.06 -3.36
C LYS A 79 -12.17 -15.48 -2.42
N GLN A 80 -10.92 -15.13 -2.73
CA GLN A 80 -9.77 -15.52 -1.89
C GLN A 80 -9.60 -14.60 -0.68
N THR A 81 -9.91 -13.32 -0.84
CA THR A 81 -9.82 -12.31 0.21
C THR A 81 -11.19 -11.95 0.76
N SER A 82 -12.13 -12.88 0.81
CA SER A 82 -13.45 -12.59 1.37
C SER A 82 -13.34 -12.33 2.87
N TRP A 83 -14.19 -11.46 3.41
CA TRP A 83 -14.20 -11.15 4.84
C TRP A 83 -14.37 -12.41 5.69
N GLU A 84 -15.21 -13.34 5.27
CA GLU A 84 -15.45 -14.62 5.95
C GLU A 84 -14.16 -15.46 6.10
N LYS A 85 -13.30 -15.46 5.08
CA LYS A 85 -12.01 -16.17 5.11
C LYS A 85 -10.96 -15.44 5.93
N LEU A 86 -10.94 -14.10 5.86
CA LEU A 86 -9.90 -13.30 6.50
C LEU A 86 -10.19 -12.98 7.97
N LYS A 87 -11.46 -12.85 8.37
CA LYS A 87 -11.86 -12.56 9.75
C LYS A 87 -11.13 -13.44 10.80
N PRO A 88 -11.09 -14.79 10.69
CA PRO A 88 -10.39 -15.60 11.71
C PRO A 88 -8.89 -15.32 11.79
N ILE A 89 -8.26 -14.94 10.68
CA ILE A 89 -6.85 -14.56 10.64
C ILE A 89 -6.64 -13.23 11.36
N TYR A 90 -7.48 -12.23 11.09
CA TYR A 90 -7.44 -10.95 11.81
C TYR A 90 -7.71 -11.11 13.30
N LEU A 91 -8.71 -11.91 13.69
CA LEU A 91 -9.00 -12.19 15.10
C LEU A 91 -7.75 -12.72 15.81
N LYS A 92 -7.06 -13.68 15.19
CA LYS A 92 -5.84 -14.25 15.74
C LYS A 92 -4.72 -13.20 15.86
N ILE A 93 -4.46 -12.42 14.81
CA ILE A 93 -3.41 -11.40 14.82
C ILE A 93 -3.63 -10.40 15.96
N TYR A 94 -4.85 -9.87 16.09
CA TYR A 94 -5.13 -8.89 17.15
C TYR A 94 -5.01 -9.49 18.54
N LYS A 95 -5.42 -10.75 18.73
CA LYS A 95 -5.27 -11.48 20.01
C LYS A 95 -3.82 -11.78 20.38
N ASP A 96 -2.98 -12.04 19.38
CA ASP A 96 -1.56 -12.36 19.57
C ASP A 96 -0.70 -11.11 19.80
N VAL A 97 -1.14 -9.95 19.30
CA VAL A 97 -0.37 -8.69 19.33
C VAL A 97 -0.77 -7.78 20.48
N TYR A 98 -2.06 -7.68 20.79
CA TYR A 98 -2.57 -6.73 21.79
C TYR A 98 -3.11 -7.45 23.03
N ASP A 99 -2.83 -6.88 24.19
CA ASP A 99 -3.44 -7.35 25.43
C ASP A 99 -4.88 -6.85 25.62
N ALA A 100 -5.57 -7.36 26.64
CA ALA A 100 -6.96 -7.01 26.91
C ALA A 100 -7.18 -5.51 27.19
N GLN A 101 -6.20 -4.84 27.81
CA GLN A 101 -6.30 -3.42 28.15
C GLN A 101 -6.11 -2.55 26.89
N GLU A 102 -5.13 -2.89 26.04
CA GLU A 102 -4.87 -2.20 24.78
C GLU A 102 -6.05 -2.35 23.81
N VAL A 103 -6.62 -3.55 23.72
CA VAL A 103 -7.83 -3.79 22.91
C VAL A 103 -8.99 -2.96 23.44
N GLN A 104 -9.20 -2.93 24.75
CA GLN A 104 -10.28 -2.13 25.33
C GLN A 104 -10.09 -0.64 25.07
N ALA A 105 -8.87 -0.13 25.22
CA ALA A 105 -8.56 1.27 24.95
C ALA A 105 -8.82 1.65 23.48
N GLN A 106 -8.48 0.76 22.54
CA GLN A 106 -8.80 0.94 21.12
C GLN A 106 -10.32 0.95 20.89
N ILE A 107 -11.07 0.02 21.50
CA ILE A 107 -12.53 -0.02 21.40
C ILE A 107 -13.13 1.29 21.92
N ASP A 108 -12.73 1.75 23.11
CA ASP A 108 -13.29 2.95 23.73
C ASP A 108 -13.04 4.19 22.86
N PHE A 109 -11.81 4.35 22.39
CA PHE A 109 -11.44 5.48 21.54
C PHE A 109 -12.17 5.44 20.19
N TYR A 110 -12.06 4.35 19.43
CA TYR A 110 -12.63 4.27 18.10
C TYR A 110 -14.16 4.10 18.08
N SER A 111 -14.79 3.78 19.22
CA SER A 111 -16.26 3.84 19.35
C SER A 111 -16.77 5.27 19.53
N SER A 112 -15.91 6.23 19.90
CA SER A 112 -16.31 7.63 20.05
C SER A 112 -16.53 8.32 18.69
N PRO A 113 -17.38 9.36 18.61
CA PRO A 113 -17.55 10.13 17.38
C PRO A 113 -16.24 10.71 16.84
N THR A 114 -15.36 11.16 17.72
CA THR A 114 -14.04 11.69 17.36
C THR A 114 -13.11 10.59 16.85
N GLY A 115 -13.08 9.43 17.53
CA GLY A 115 -12.29 8.28 17.09
C GLY A 115 -12.73 7.76 15.72
N GLN A 116 -14.04 7.67 15.46
CA GLN A 116 -14.55 7.36 14.12
C GLN A 116 -14.17 8.42 13.09
N SER A 117 -14.23 9.72 13.43
CA SER A 117 -13.79 10.78 12.51
C SER A 117 -12.31 10.65 12.15
N ILE A 118 -11.45 10.33 13.13
CA ILE A 118 -10.01 10.12 12.93
C ILE A 118 -9.77 8.88 12.07
N LEU A 119 -10.40 7.74 12.39
CA LEU A 119 -10.29 6.50 11.63
C LEU A 119 -10.64 6.73 10.15
N ASN A 120 -11.76 7.40 9.88
CA ASN A 120 -12.22 7.67 8.51
C ASN A 120 -11.35 8.68 7.75
N LYS A 121 -10.66 9.60 8.45
CA LYS A 121 -9.76 10.59 7.84
C LYS A 121 -8.33 10.06 7.66
N GLY A 122 -7.96 8.97 8.31
CA GLY A 122 -6.63 8.36 8.19
C GLY A 122 -6.15 8.16 6.74
N PRO A 123 -6.96 7.57 5.84
CA PRO A 123 -6.61 7.42 4.43
C PRO A 123 -6.36 8.76 3.71
N LEU A 124 -7.14 9.80 4.00
CA LEU A 124 -6.96 11.14 3.41
C LEU A 124 -5.65 11.77 3.87
N VAL A 125 -5.31 11.64 5.16
CA VAL A 125 -4.02 12.12 5.69
C VAL A 125 -2.86 11.40 5.01
N ALA A 126 -2.94 10.08 4.85
CA ALA A 126 -1.92 9.32 4.12
C ALA A 126 -1.80 9.76 2.67
N GLN A 127 -2.92 9.97 1.97
CA GLN A 127 -2.96 10.46 0.59
C GLN A 127 -2.29 11.82 0.42
N GLU A 128 -2.66 12.81 1.25
CA GLU A 128 -2.05 14.14 1.18
C GLU A 128 -0.57 14.12 1.57
N SER A 129 -0.18 13.27 2.52
CA SER A 129 1.24 13.07 2.88
C SER A 129 2.07 12.55 1.70
N MET A 130 1.57 11.53 0.99
CA MET A 130 2.24 10.98 -0.19
C MET A 130 2.33 11.99 -1.34
N LYS A 131 1.29 12.82 -1.52
CA LYS A 131 1.30 13.89 -2.53
C LYS A 131 2.38 14.93 -2.26
N ILE A 132 2.55 15.36 -1.00
CA ILE A 132 3.61 16.30 -0.60
C ILE A 132 4.99 15.69 -0.86
N LEU A 133 5.19 14.44 -0.45
CA LEU A 133 6.45 13.73 -0.70
C LEU A 133 6.78 13.67 -2.19
N ASN A 134 5.82 13.31 -3.03
CA ASN A 134 6.01 13.25 -4.48
C ASN A 134 6.36 14.62 -5.07
N GLN A 135 5.74 15.71 -4.61
CA GLN A 135 6.06 17.07 -5.05
C GLN A 135 7.50 17.46 -4.70
N GLN A 136 7.96 17.11 -3.49
CA GLN A 136 9.32 17.40 -3.04
C GLN A 136 10.36 16.59 -3.83
N LEU A 137 10.08 15.30 -4.07
CA LEU A 137 10.94 14.43 -4.88
C LEU A 137 11.01 14.89 -6.33
N ALA A 138 9.90 15.37 -6.91
CA ALA A 138 9.91 15.95 -8.25
C ALA A 138 10.83 17.19 -8.33
N GLY A 139 10.85 18.04 -7.30
CA GLY A 139 11.80 19.14 -7.20
C GLY A 139 13.26 18.69 -7.14
N SER A 140 13.54 17.52 -6.54
CA SER A 140 14.88 16.92 -6.49
C SER A 140 15.37 16.37 -7.83
N LEU A 141 14.49 16.11 -8.80
CA LEU A 141 14.90 15.67 -10.15
C LEU A 141 15.71 16.76 -10.85
N GLN A 142 15.36 18.03 -10.67
CA GLN A 142 16.11 19.15 -11.24
C GLN A 142 17.53 19.25 -10.67
N SER A 143 17.70 18.98 -9.37
CA SER A 143 19.02 18.90 -8.74
C SER A 143 19.82 17.70 -9.26
N THR A 144 19.13 16.58 -9.50
CA THR A 144 19.73 15.36 -10.07
C THR A 144 20.23 15.61 -11.50
N GLU A 145 19.46 16.29 -12.35
CA GLU A 145 19.87 16.68 -13.71
C GLU A 145 21.14 17.56 -13.70
N LYS A 146 21.20 18.54 -12.78
CA LYS A 146 22.40 19.37 -12.60
C LYS A 146 23.61 18.54 -12.19
N ASN A 147 23.43 17.60 -11.26
CA ASN A 147 24.49 16.69 -10.82
C ASN A 147 24.99 15.82 -11.97
N PHE A 148 24.10 15.29 -12.83
CA PHE A 148 24.49 14.53 -14.02
C PHE A 148 25.29 15.38 -15.02
N ALA A 149 24.85 16.60 -15.28
CA ALA A 149 25.58 17.52 -16.16
C ALA A 149 26.99 17.86 -15.62
N GLU A 150 27.12 18.03 -14.30
CA GLU A 150 28.42 18.26 -13.66
C GLU A 150 29.35 17.05 -13.80
N VAL A 151 28.85 15.84 -13.57
CA VAL A 151 29.62 14.60 -13.73
C VAL A 151 30.06 14.42 -15.18
N GLN A 152 29.17 14.64 -16.15
CA GLN A 152 29.51 14.57 -17.57
C GLN A 152 30.65 15.54 -17.91
N LYS A 153 30.56 16.79 -17.46
CA LYS A 153 31.61 17.80 -17.70
C LYS A 153 32.96 17.39 -17.10
N LYS A 154 32.97 16.82 -15.88
CA LYS A 154 34.21 16.31 -15.25
C LYS A 154 34.83 15.15 -16.03
N LEU A 155 34.00 14.21 -16.51
CA LEU A 155 34.47 13.08 -17.32
C LEU A 155 35.07 13.54 -18.66
N GLU A 156 34.43 14.48 -19.35
CA GLU A 156 34.95 15.07 -20.59
C GLU A 156 36.29 15.79 -20.38
N GLN A 157 36.45 16.49 -19.25
CA GLN A 157 37.70 17.17 -18.89
C GLN A 157 38.83 16.16 -18.63
N LEU A 158 38.55 15.08 -17.90
CA LEU A 158 39.53 14.02 -17.63
C LEU A 158 40.00 13.35 -18.93
N GLN A 159 39.08 13.04 -19.85
CA GLN A 159 39.44 12.46 -21.15
C GLN A 159 40.31 13.41 -22.00
N LYS A 160 40.04 14.71 -21.98
CA LYS A 160 40.87 15.70 -22.69
C LYS A 160 42.27 15.84 -22.08
N GLN A 161 42.38 15.69 -20.76
CA GLN A 161 43.66 15.75 -20.04
C GLN A 161 44.52 14.50 -20.28
N SER A 162 43.92 13.30 -20.35
CA SER A 162 44.65 12.07 -20.68
C SER A 162 45.23 12.09 -22.10
N ILE A 163 44.47 12.60 -23.08
CA ILE A 163 44.93 12.73 -24.48
C ILE A 163 46.14 13.68 -24.61
N HIS A 164 46.26 14.68 -23.74
CA HIS A 164 47.38 15.63 -23.76
C HIS A 164 48.64 15.13 -23.01
N THR A 165 48.50 14.11 -22.16
CA THR A 165 49.61 13.60 -21.33
C THR A 165 50.35 12.45 -22.03
N ASP A 166 49.66 11.65 -22.85
CA ASP A 166 50.26 10.54 -23.62
C ASP A 166 51.00 10.99 -24.91
N SER A 167 50.98 12.28 -25.24
CA SER A 167 51.60 12.83 -26.46
C SER A 167 52.94 13.57 -26.21
N LYS A 168 53.55 13.36 -25.04
CA LYS A 168 54.91 13.84 -24.68
C LYS A 168 55.81 12.66 -24.35
#